data_AF-Q05CV6-F1
#
_entry.id   AF-Q05CV6-F1
#
_cell.length_a   1.000
_cell.length_b   1.000
_cell.length_c   1.000
_cell.angle_alpha   90.00
_cell.angle_beta   90.00
_cell.angle_gamma   90.00
#
_symmetry.space_group_name_H-M   'P 1'
#
loop_
_entity.id
_entity.type
_entity.pdbx_description
1 polymer ?
#
loop_
_entity_poly.entity_id
_entity_poly.type
_entity_poly.pdbx_seq_one_letter_code
_entity_poly.pdbx_strand_id
1 'polypeptide(L)'
;MTRILTAFKVVRTLKTGFGFTNVTAHQKWKFSRPGIRLLSVKAQTAHIVLEDGTKMKGYSFGHPSSVAGEVVFNTGLGGYPEAITDPAYKGQILTMANPIIGNGGAPDTTALDELGLSKYLESNGIKVSGLLVLDYSKDYNHWLATKSLGQWLQEEKVPAIYGVDTRMLTKIIRDKGTMLGKIEFEGQPVDFVDPKKKKKKKKK
;
A
#
# COMPACT_ATOMS: atom_id res chain seq x y z
N MET A 1 -22.56 30.91 -56.88
CA MET A 1 -22.88 29.84 -57.84
C MET A 1 -23.95 28.97 -57.16
N THR A 2 -25.24 28.98 -57.54
CA THR A 2 -25.86 28.24 -58.69
C THR A 2 -25.44 26.76 -58.71
N ARG A 3 -26.29 25.71 -58.86
CA ARG A 3 -27.70 25.52 -59.30
C ARG A 3 -28.06 24.01 -59.01
N ILE A 4 -29.29 23.44 -58.95
CA ILE A 4 -30.70 23.90 -58.98
C ILE A 4 -31.68 22.71 -58.66
N LEU A 5 -32.91 22.96 -58.14
CA LEU A 5 -34.14 22.09 -58.20
C LEU A 5 -34.15 20.72 -57.45
N THR A 6 -35.28 20.04 -57.13
CA THR A 6 -36.76 20.28 -57.14
C THR A 6 -37.39 19.32 -56.12
N ALA A 7 -38.24 19.75 -55.18
CA ALA A 7 -39.71 19.80 -55.27
C ALA A 7 -40.44 18.48 -55.64
N PHE A 8 -41.35 18.01 -54.78
CA PHE A 8 -42.79 17.99 -55.13
C PHE A 8 -43.71 18.03 -53.90
N LYS A 9 -45.00 18.26 -54.15
CA LYS A 9 -46.00 18.82 -53.22
C LYS A 9 -47.29 18.01 -53.30
N VAL A 10 -47.84 17.55 -52.17
CA VAL A 10 -49.26 17.17 -52.07
C VAL A 10 -49.86 17.68 -50.76
N VAL A 11 -51.06 18.24 -50.87
CA VAL A 11 -51.89 18.81 -49.80
C VAL A 11 -53.20 18.04 -49.78
N ARG A 12 -53.76 17.70 -48.60
CA ARG A 12 -55.21 17.83 -48.29
C ARG A 12 -55.59 17.46 -46.85
N THR A 13 -55.79 18.51 -46.06
CA THR A 13 -56.97 18.83 -45.23
C THR A 13 -58.02 17.77 -44.83
N LEU A 14 -58.47 17.95 -43.56
CA LEU A 14 -59.85 17.95 -43.01
C LEU A 14 -60.39 16.73 -42.21
N LYS A 15 -60.91 17.13 -41.04
CA LYS A 15 -62.17 16.72 -40.36
C LYS A 15 -62.19 15.57 -39.33
N THR A 16 -62.26 16.00 -38.07
CA THR A 16 -63.28 15.67 -37.04
C THR A 16 -63.58 14.20 -36.72
N GLY A 17 -63.31 13.83 -35.46
CA GLY A 17 -63.89 12.65 -34.80
C GLY A 17 -63.74 12.75 -33.28
N PHE A 18 -64.84 12.96 -32.56
CA PHE A 18 -64.91 12.98 -31.09
C PHE A 18 -65.27 11.56 -30.60
N GLY A 19 -64.59 11.02 -29.59
CA GLY A 19 -64.84 9.66 -29.12
C GLY A 19 -64.18 9.35 -27.77
N PHE A 20 -64.99 9.01 -26.77
CA PHE A 20 -64.54 8.60 -25.43
C PHE A 20 -63.99 7.17 -25.42
N THR A 21 -62.95 6.87 -24.64
CA THR A 21 -63.03 6.03 -23.40
C THR A 21 -61.67 5.44 -22.95
N ASN A 22 -61.49 5.45 -21.63
CA ASN A 22 -60.84 4.43 -20.78
C ASN A 22 -59.35 4.03 -20.93
N VAL A 23 -58.60 4.41 -19.87
CA VAL A 23 -57.76 3.54 -19.03
C VAL A 23 -56.77 2.58 -19.74
N THR A 24 -55.46 2.89 -19.65
CA THR A 24 -54.48 1.95 -19.06
C THR A 24 -53.12 2.58 -18.72
N ALA A 25 -52.45 1.97 -17.73
CA ALA A 25 -51.01 1.95 -17.50
C ALA A 25 -50.25 3.29 -17.25
N HIS A 26 -50.23 3.73 -15.99
CA HIS A 26 -49.07 4.48 -15.47
C HIS A 26 -47.82 3.57 -15.50
N GLN A 27 -46.99 3.72 -16.52
CA GLN A 27 -45.77 2.95 -16.71
C GLN A 27 -44.69 3.41 -15.71
N LYS A 28 -44.60 2.71 -14.56
CA LYS A 28 -43.56 2.96 -13.53
C LYS A 28 -42.16 2.79 -14.13
N TRP A 29 -41.45 3.91 -14.31
CA TRP A 29 -40.04 3.93 -14.72
C TRP A 29 -39.17 3.33 -13.60
N LYS A 30 -38.97 2.01 -13.62
CA LYS A 30 -38.01 1.34 -12.74
C LYS A 30 -36.59 1.67 -13.21
N PHE A 31 -36.03 2.73 -12.65
CA PHE A 31 -34.61 3.07 -12.79
C PHE A 31 -33.78 2.00 -12.05
N SER A 32 -33.54 0.87 -12.73
CA SER A 32 -32.65 -0.18 -12.25
C SER A 32 -31.22 0.35 -12.31
N ARG A 33 -30.78 1.02 -11.23
CA ARG A 33 -29.36 1.31 -11.03
C ARG A 33 -28.66 -0.03 -10.85
N PRO A 34 -27.73 -0.45 -11.73
CA PRO A 34 -26.89 -1.59 -11.43
C PRO A 34 -26.09 -1.26 -10.18
N GLY A 35 -26.43 -1.92 -9.08
CA GLY A 35 -25.75 -1.73 -7.81
C GLY A 35 -24.30 -2.16 -7.95
N ILE A 36 -23.39 -1.20 -8.05
CA ILE A 36 -21.97 -1.45 -7.87
C ILE A 36 -21.84 -2.02 -6.45
N ARG A 37 -21.67 -3.34 -6.36
CA ARG A 37 -21.19 -3.98 -5.13
C ARG A 37 -19.81 -3.39 -4.88
N LEU A 38 -19.75 -2.40 -4.00
CA LEU A 38 -18.49 -1.99 -3.40
C LEU A 38 -17.99 -3.19 -2.60
N LEU A 39 -17.14 -4.01 -3.24
CA LEU A 39 -16.43 -5.07 -2.55
C LEU A 39 -15.54 -4.37 -1.54
N SER A 40 -15.98 -4.36 -0.29
CA SER A 40 -15.19 -3.84 0.84
C SER A 40 -13.97 -4.73 0.97
N VAL A 41 -12.87 -4.32 0.32
CA VAL A 41 -11.58 -5.01 0.38
C VAL A 41 -11.10 -4.89 1.82
N LYS A 42 -11.36 -5.95 2.59
CA LYS A 42 -11.01 -6.02 4.00
C LYS A 42 -9.49 -5.92 4.12
N ALA A 43 -9.01 -4.85 4.75
CA ALA A 43 -7.58 -4.63 4.91
C ALA A 43 -6.91 -5.85 5.55
N GLN A 44 -5.92 -6.42 4.86
CA GLN A 44 -5.24 -7.64 5.31
C GLN A 44 -4.47 -7.33 6.60
N THR A 45 -4.59 -8.21 7.60
CA THR A 45 -3.91 -8.04 8.90
C THR A 45 -2.81 -9.07 9.07
N ALA A 46 -1.74 -8.68 9.75
CA ALA A 46 -0.67 -9.57 10.18
C ALA A 46 -0.29 -9.23 11.63
N HIS A 47 0.55 -10.07 12.24
CA HIS A 47 1.04 -9.84 13.59
C HIS A 47 2.56 -9.69 13.59
N ILE A 48 3.09 -8.75 14.38
CA ILE A 48 4.47 -8.86 14.86
C ILE A 48 4.46 -9.78 16.08
N VAL A 49 5.23 -10.86 15.99
CA VAL A 49 5.44 -11.83 17.07
C VAL A 49 6.91 -11.79 17.44
N LEU A 50 7.22 -11.50 18.71
CA LEU A 50 8.56 -11.53 19.27
C LEU A 50 8.86 -12.90 19.90
N GLU A 51 10.13 -13.24 20.07
CA GLU A 51 10.56 -14.51 20.69
C GLU A 51 10.16 -14.63 22.16
N ASP A 52 9.85 -13.52 22.83
CA ASP A 52 9.35 -13.48 24.20
C ASP A 52 7.83 -13.71 24.35
N GLY A 53 7.14 -13.99 23.24
CA GLY A 53 5.70 -14.20 23.19
C GLY A 53 4.87 -12.93 23.02
N THR A 54 5.47 -11.74 23.03
CA THR A 54 4.76 -10.50 22.72
C THR A 54 4.19 -10.57 21.30
N LYS A 55 2.87 -10.34 21.18
CA LYS A 55 2.15 -10.36 19.92
C LYS A 55 1.32 -9.10 19.77
N MET A 56 1.57 -8.32 18.72
CA MET A 56 0.76 -7.15 18.36
C MET A 56 0.16 -7.35 16.97
N LYS A 57 -1.08 -6.94 16.79
CA LYS A 57 -1.79 -7.00 15.51
C LYS A 57 -1.63 -5.68 14.77
N GLY A 58 -1.36 -5.74 13.47
CA GLY A 58 -1.29 -4.59 12.59
C GLY A 58 -1.99 -4.85 11.24
N TYR A 59 -2.09 -3.81 10.44
CA TYR A 59 -2.62 -3.81 9.09
C TYR A 59 -1.47 -3.80 8.08
N SER A 60 -1.53 -4.66 7.07
CA SER A 60 -0.52 -4.72 6.01
C SER A 60 -0.64 -3.55 5.04
N PHE A 61 0.50 -2.99 4.65
CA PHE A 61 0.61 -2.01 3.56
C PHE A 61 1.75 -2.29 2.58
N GLY A 62 2.76 -3.07 2.99
CA GLY A 62 3.77 -3.65 2.11
C GLY A 62 3.34 -4.99 1.49
N HIS A 63 4.32 -5.79 1.08
CA HIS A 63 4.10 -7.10 0.45
C HIS A 63 3.46 -8.12 1.43
N PRO A 64 2.39 -8.85 1.03
CA PRO A 64 1.61 -9.72 1.92
C PRO A 64 2.26 -11.12 2.12
N SER A 65 3.49 -11.13 2.64
CA SER A 65 4.22 -12.37 2.96
C SER A 65 4.85 -12.34 4.35
N SER A 66 4.88 -13.49 5.03
CA SER A 66 5.56 -13.59 6.33
C SER A 66 7.09 -13.50 6.21
N VAL A 67 7.74 -12.91 7.22
CA VAL A 67 9.20 -12.76 7.29
C VAL A 67 9.68 -12.78 8.74
N ALA A 68 10.86 -13.36 8.99
CA ALA A 68 11.52 -13.36 10.30
C ALA A 68 12.91 -12.73 10.23
N GLY A 69 13.31 -12.08 11.31
CA GLY A 69 14.61 -11.42 11.45
C GLY A 69 14.85 -10.88 12.87
N GLU A 70 15.95 -10.14 13.03
CA GLU A 70 16.22 -9.39 14.26
C GLU A 70 15.42 -8.08 14.25
N VAL A 71 14.61 -7.83 15.29
CA VAL A 71 13.83 -6.60 15.40
C VAL A 71 14.68 -5.51 16.02
N VAL A 72 14.82 -4.40 15.29
CA VAL A 72 15.58 -3.22 15.71
C VAL A 72 14.66 -2.00 15.71
N PHE A 73 15.07 -0.93 16.38
CA PHE A 73 14.40 0.37 16.30
C PHE A 73 15.39 1.45 15.85
N ASN A 74 14.89 2.47 15.15
CA ASN A 74 15.65 3.67 14.82
C ASN A 74 14.91 4.91 15.34
N THR A 75 15.63 5.79 16.04
CA THR A 75 15.13 7.05 16.59
C THR A 75 15.14 8.21 15.59
N GLY A 76 15.69 8.01 14.38
CA GLY A 76 15.60 8.94 13.28
C GLY A 76 14.14 9.25 12.91
N LEU A 77 13.81 10.54 12.84
CA LEU A 77 12.43 10.99 12.60
C LEU A 77 12.11 11.23 11.12
N GLY A 78 13.10 11.65 10.34
CA GLY A 78 13.01 11.88 8.89
C GLY A 78 13.82 10.85 8.10
N GLY A 79 13.84 11.02 6.78
CA GLY A 79 14.69 10.22 5.88
C GLY A 79 14.34 8.73 5.83
N TYR A 80 13.06 8.37 5.81
CA TYR A 80 12.67 6.96 5.75
C TYR A 80 13.04 6.26 4.42
N PRO A 81 13.05 6.89 3.21
CA PRO A 81 13.54 6.25 2.00
C PRO A 81 15.03 5.86 2.08
N GLU A 82 15.84 6.76 2.61
CA GLU A 82 17.28 6.58 2.84
C GLU A 82 17.49 5.50 3.91
N ALA A 83 16.81 5.61 5.05
CA ALA A 83 16.93 4.65 6.15
C ALA A 83 16.56 3.20 5.76
N ILE A 84 15.50 2.98 4.97
CA ILE A 84 15.14 1.59 4.57
C ILE A 84 16.05 1.01 3.49
N THR A 85 16.83 1.85 2.81
CA THR A 85 17.82 1.44 1.79
C THR A 85 19.25 1.30 2.34
N ASP A 86 19.49 1.61 3.61
CA ASP A 86 20.77 1.36 4.29
C ASP A 86 21.13 -0.16 4.34
N PRO A 87 22.26 -0.59 3.76
CA PRO A 87 22.75 -1.96 3.82
C PRO A 87 22.90 -2.55 5.24
N ALA A 88 23.02 -1.73 6.29
CA ALA A 88 23.13 -2.18 7.68
C ALA A 88 21.94 -3.05 8.12
N TYR A 89 20.72 -2.68 7.69
CA TYR A 89 19.48 -3.38 8.08
C TYR A 89 19.24 -4.74 7.40
N LYS A 90 20.25 -5.28 6.70
CA LYS A 90 20.08 -6.54 5.96
C LYS A 90 19.89 -7.74 6.90
N GLY A 91 18.65 -8.25 6.92
CA GLY A 91 18.20 -9.33 7.80
C GLY A 91 17.44 -8.86 9.06
N GLN A 92 17.12 -7.57 9.15
CA GLN A 92 16.48 -6.94 10.30
C GLN A 92 15.08 -6.42 9.97
N ILE A 93 14.19 -6.43 10.95
CA ILE A 93 12.85 -5.84 10.89
C ILE A 93 12.94 -4.48 11.60
N LEU A 94 12.72 -3.39 10.86
CA LEU A 94 12.92 -2.03 11.35
C LEU A 94 11.65 -1.47 12.00
N THR A 95 11.78 -0.99 13.23
CA THR A 95 10.74 -0.26 13.97
C THR A 95 11.02 1.23 13.91
N MET A 96 10.10 2.01 13.33
CA MET A 96 10.25 3.47 13.25
C MET A 96 9.80 4.13 14.55
N ALA A 97 10.64 4.99 15.13
CA ALA A 97 10.25 5.80 16.30
C ALA A 97 9.32 6.96 15.93
N ASN A 98 9.41 7.51 14.72
CA ASN A 98 8.42 8.45 14.23
C ASN A 98 7.08 7.72 14.02
N PRO A 99 5.99 8.16 14.67
CA PRO A 99 4.69 7.50 14.55
C PRO A 99 4.03 7.66 13.18
N ILE A 100 4.35 8.70 12.40
CA ILE A 100 3.70 9.00 11.11
C ILE A 100 4.71 8.80 9.97
N ILE A 101 4.50 7.77 9.16
CA ILE A 101 5.42 7.38 8.08
C ILE A 101 4.69 7.33 6.73
N GLY A 102 5.37 7.77 5.66
CA GLY A 102 4.86 7.73 4.28
C GLY A 102 4.46 9.08 3.69
N ASN A 103 4.50 10.16 4.47
CA ASN A 103 4.00 11.50 4.12
C ASN A 103 4.56 12.04 2.79
N GLY A 104 5.82 11.72 2.46
CA GLY A 104 6.50 12.13 1.24
C GLY A 104 6.50 11.07 0.12
N GLY A 105 5.73 9.99 0.27
CA GLY A 105 5.67 8.88 -0.69
C GLY A 105 7.01 8.16 -0.79
N ALA A 106 7.36 7.73 -2.01
CA ALA A 106 8.68 7.28 -2.40
C ALA A 106 9.22 8.19 -3.53
N PRO A 107 10.54 8.50 -3.54
CA PRO A 107 11.17 9.24 -4.64
C PRO A 107 11.21 8.41 -5.94
N ASP A 108 11.85 8.91 -6.99
CA ASP A 108 12.20 8.05 -8.14
C ASP A 108 13.23 7.00 -7.70
N THR A 109 12.81 5.74 -7.69
CA THR A 109 13.64 4.62 -7.23
C THR A 109 14.56 4.05 -8.32
N THR A 110 14.52 4.63 -9.53
CA THR A 110 15.24 4.16 -10.72
C THR A 110 16.19 5.19 -11.31
N ALA A 111 15.99 6.48 -10.99
CA ALA A 111 16.90 7.55 -11.38
C ALA A 111 18.33 7.29 -10.86
N LEU A 112 19.30 7.44 -11.77
CA LEU A 112 20.72 7.42 -11.45
C LEU A 112 21.30 8.84 -11.47
N ASP A 113 22.40 9.02 -10.75
CA ASP A 113 23.24 10.23 -10.80
C ASP A 113 24.33 10.12 -11.89
N GLU A 114 25.22 11.12 -11.95
CA GLU A 114 26.34 11.17 -12.89
C GLU A 114 27.42 10.10 -12.65
N LEU A 115 27.43 9.47 -11.47
CA LEU A 115 28.33 8.38 -11.09
C LEU A 115 27.71 6.99 -11.32
N GLY A 116 26.45 6.92 -11.76
CA GLY A 116 25.69 5.68 -11.94
C GLY A 116 25.16 5.08 -10.63
N LEU A 117 25.14 5.85 -9.55
CA LEU A 117 24.55 5.48 -8.26
C LEU A 117 23.07 5.90 -8.22
N SER A 118 22.28 5.37 -7.28
CA SER A 118 20.88 5.79 -7.15
C SER A 118 20.79 7.23 -6.66
N LYS A 119 20.07 8.07 -7.40
CA LYS A 119 20.05 9.53 -7.18
C LYS A 119 19.43 9.97 -5.85
N TYR A 120 18.59 9.13 -5.24
CA TYR A 120 17.80 9.47 -4.05
C TYR A 120 17.80 8.36 -2.98
N LEU A 121 18.62 7.31 -3.12
CA LEU A 121 18.65 6.14 -2.23
C LEU A 121 20.08 5.77 -1.86
N GLU A 122 20.29 5.30 -0.62
CA GLU A 122 21.61 4.90 -0.11
C GLU A 122 22.13 3.59 -0.73
N SER A 123 21.28 2.84 -1.44
CA SER A 123 21.69 1.68 -2.22
C SER A 123 20.63 1.25 -3.24
N ASN A 124 20.97 0.25 -4.06
CA ASN A 124 20.20 -0.26 -5.21
C ASN A 124 18.89 -1.00 -4.86
N GLY A 125 18.11 -0.55 -3.86
CA GLY A 125 16.85 -1.17 -3.43
C GLY A 125 16.73 -1.32 -1.91
N ILE A 126 15.59 -1.82 -1.42
CA ILE A 126 15.29 -1.89 0.01
C ILE A 126 16.12 -3.00 0.69
N LYS A 127 16.62 -2.70 1.89
CA LYS A 127 17.55 -3.57 2.63
C LYS A 127 16.95 -4.15 3.91
N VAL A 128 16.01 -3.45 4.55
CA VAL A 128 15.19 -4.01 5.65
C VAL A 128 14.48 -5.29 5.19
N SER A 129 14.30 -6.24 6.11
CA SER A 129 13.52 -7.46 5.87
C SER A 129 12.03 -7.26 6.14
N GLY A 130 11.67 -6.24 6.93
CA GLY A 130 10.31 -5.76 7.09
C GLY A 130 10.28 -4.43 7.84
N LEU A 131 9.13 -3.75 7.84
CA LEU A 131 8.95 -2.42 8.43
C LEU A 131 7.74 -2.37 9.38
N LEU A 132 7.93 -1.80 10.56
CA LEU A 132 6.93 -1.63 11.62
C LEU A 132 6.72 -0.14 11.90
N VAL A 133 5.49 0.36 11.74
CA VAL A 133 5.12 1.76 11.96
C VAL A 133 3.85 1.87 12.81
N LEU A 134 3.63 3.03 13.43
CA LEU A 134 2.40 3.26 14.21
C LEU A 134 1.25 3.66 13.28
N ASP A 135 1.46 4.65 12.41
CA ASP A 135 0.53 5.07 11.38
C ASP A 135 1.20 5.14 10.00
N TYR A 136 0.41 4.92 8.95
CA TYR A 136 0.85 4.94 7.55
C TYR A 136 0.00 5.91 6.74
N SER A 137 0.64 6.98 6.26
CA SER A 137 0.03 7.93 5.33
C SER A 137 -0.12 7.29 3.94
N LYS A 138 -1.35 6.85 3.63
CA LYS A 138 -1.72 6.29 2.32
C LYS A 138 -1.63 7.35 1.23
N ASP A 139 -2.14 8.54 1.54
CA ASP A 139 -2.02 9.74 0.75
C ASP A 139 -0.70 10.44 1.09
N TYR A 140 0.03 10.88 0.07
CA TYR A 140 1.34 11.49 0.21
C TYR A 140 1.40 12.81 -0.58
N ASN A 141 2.24 13.74 -0.15
CA ASN A 141 2.43 15.02 -0.84
C ASN A 141 3.86 15.53 -0.66
N HIS A 142 4.68 15.33 -1.69
CA HIS A 142 6.02 15.91 -1.79
C HIS A 142 6.41 16.04 -3.26
N TRP A 143 7.16 17.08 -3.62
CA TRP A 143 7.49 17.40 -5.02
C TRP A 143 8.41 16.38 -5.71
N LEU A 144 9.17 15.59 -4.94
CA LEU A 144 9.95 14.44 -5.45
C LEU A 144 9.17 13.11 -5.45
N ALA A 145 7.94 13.06 -4.94
CA ALA A 145 7.21 11.82 -4.76
C ALA A 145 6.68 11.29 -6.10
N THR A 146 7.01 10.03 -6.44
CA THR A 146 6.56 9.37 -7.67
C THR A 146 5.43 8.37 -7.41
N LYS A 147 5.43 7.72 -6.25
CA LYS A 147 4.49 6.66 -5.84
C LYS A 147 4.34 6.64 -4.31
N SER A 148 3.38 5.86 -3.80
CA SER A 148 3.25 5.64 -2.35
C SER A 148 4.35 4.74 -1.80
N LEU A 149 4.70 4.91 -0.52
CA LEU A 149 5.66 4.03 0.17
C LEU A 149 5.17 2.56 0.20
N GLY A 150 3.87 2.34 0.40
CA GLY A 150 3.28 0.99 0.35
C GLY A 150 3.44 0.31 -1.01
N GLN A 151 3.28 1.05 -2.11
CA GLN A 151 3.51 0.53 -3.46
C GLN A 151 4.98 0.13 -3.66
N TRP A 152 5.93 0.99 -3.27
CA TRP A 152 7.36 0.68 -3.38
C TRP A 152 7.75 -0.57 -2.55
N LEU A 153 7.21 -0.72 -1.34
CA LEU A 153 7.40 -1.91 -0.51
C LEU A 153 6.81 -3.18 -1.16
N GLN A 154 5.71 -3.07 -1.90
CA GLN A 154 5.12 -4.20 -2.64
C GLN A 154 5.97 -4.61 -3.84
N GLU A 155 6.49 -3.63 -4.61
CA GLU A 155 7.40 -3.85 -5.74
C GLU A 155 8.70 -4.57 -5.31
N GLU A 156 9.30 -4.13 -4.19
CA GLU A 156 10.52 -4.71 -3.59
C GLU A 156 10.25 -6.00 -2.78
N LYS A 157 8.99 -6.44 -2.68
CA LYS A 157 8.54 -7.62 -1.91
C LYS A 157 8.87 -7.57 -0.42
N VAL A 158 8.81 -6.39 0.18
CA VAL A 158 9.10 -6.14 1.60
C VAL A 158 7.80 -6.07 2.41
N PRO A 159 7.59 -6.94 3.41
CA PRO A 159 6.45 -6.87 4.30
C PRO A 159 6.48 -5.66 5.23
N ALA A 160 5.35 -5.00 5.40
CA ALA A 160 5.24 -3.87 6.31
C ALA A 160 3.86 -3.77 6.93
N ILE A 161 3.82 -3.48 8.24
CA ILE A 161 2.58 -3.33 9.01
C ILE A 161 2.51 -1.99 9.75
N TYR A 162 1.31 -1.42 9.78
CA TYR A 162 0.95 -0.23 10.57
C TYR A 162 -0.09 -0.56 11.65
N GLY A 163 -0.31 0.35 12.59
CA GLY A 163 -1.23 0.17 13.72
C GLY A 163 -0.61 -0.57 14.92
N VAL A 164 0.71 -0.74 14.97
CA VAL A 164 1.43 -1.35 16.11
C VAL A 164 2.05 -0.29 17.02
N ASP A 165 2.11 -0.54 18.32
CA ASP A 165 2.74 0.39 19.27
C ASP A 165 4.27 0.28 19.17
N THR A 166 4.85 1.10 18.29
CA THR A 166 6.31 1.20 18.09
C THR A 166 7.05 1.68 19.34
N ARG A 167 6.40 2.41 20.24
CA ARG A 167 7.00 2.87 21.51
C ARG A 167 7.09 1.72 22.52
N MET A 168 6.06 0.87 22.60
CA MET A 168 6.10 -0.36 23.40
C MET A 168 7.13 -1.35 22.84
N LEU A 169 7.19 -1.56 21.52
CA LEU A 169 8.23 -2.38 20.88
C LEU A 169 9.64 -1.84 21.20
N THR A 170 9.85 -0.53 21.08
CA THR A 170 11.14 0.12 21.38
C THR A 170 11.59 -0.14 22.82
N LYS A 171 10.69 -0.07 23.81
CA LYS A 171 11.00 -0.41 25.21
C LYS A 171 11.45 -1.87 25.36
N ILE A 172 10.67 -2.81 24.79
CA ILE A 172 10.95 -4.25 24.86
C ILE A 172 12.31 -4.60 24.23
N ILE A 173 12.64 -4.01 23.08
CA ILE A 173 13.92 -4.22 22.40
C ILE A 173 15.08 -3.63 23.22
N ARG A 174 14.93 -2.39 23.71
CA ARG A 174 15.97 -1.69 24.48
C ARG A 174 16.38 -2.47 25.74
N ASP A 175 15.42 -3.06 26.43
CA ASP A 175 15.67 -3.73 27.70
C ASP A 175 16.29 -5.15 27.53
N LYS A 176 16.29 -5.72 26.31
CA LYS A 176 16.88 -7.05 26.00
C LYS A 176 18.05 -7.03 25.00
N GLY A 177 18.26 -5.92 24.28
CA GLY A 177 19.40 -5.67 23.39
C GLY A 177 19.30 -6.35 22.01
N THR A 178 19.17 -7.68 21.96
CA THR A 178 18.85 -8.42 20.72
C THR A 178 17.48 -9.08 20.89
N MET A 179 16.61 -8.92 19.90
CA MET A 179 15.28 -9.50 19.87
C MET A 179 15.04 -10.16 18.52
N LEU A 180 14.70 -11.46 18.49
CA LEU A 180 14.16 -12.09 17.29
C LEU A 180 12.66 -11.85 17.19
N GLY A 181 12.19 -11.63 15.97
CA GLY A 181 10.78 -11.43 15.69
C GLY A 181 10.40 -11.79 14.27
N LYS A 182 9.09 -11.85 14.03
CA LYS A 182 8.52 -12.14 12.72
C LYS A 182 7.24 -11.35 12.47
N ILE A 183 7.08 -10.87 11.24
CA ILE A 183 5.78 -10.45 10.71
C ILE A 183 5.13 -11.71 10.17
N GLU A 184 3.99 -12.09 10.76
CA GLU A 184 3.28 -13.34 10.50
C GLU A 184 1.87 -13.07 9.97
N PHE A 185 1.64 -13.51 8.73
CA PHE A 185 0.34 -13.53 8.08
C PHE A 185 -0.38 -14.86 8.34
N GLU A 186 -1.70 -14.82 8.33
CA GLU A 186 -2.55 -16.01 8.43
C GLU A 186 -2.27 -16.98 7.27
N GLY A 187 -2.13 -18.27 7.58
CA GLY A 187 -1.77 -19.31 6.60
C GLY A 187 -0.29 -19.35 6.17
N GLN A 188 0.57 -18.46 6.68
CA GLN A 188 2.01 -18.42 6.36
C GLN A 188 2.87 -18.45 7.63
N PRO A 189 2.94 -19.57 8.36
CA PRO A 189 3.83 -19.70 9.51
C PRO A 189 5.30 -19.65 9.08
N VAL A 190 6.12 -18.92 9.83
CA VAL A 190 7.58 -18.81 9.60
C VAL A 190 8.33 -18.99 10.92
N ASP A 191 9.43 -19.73 10.88
CA ASP A 191 10.30 -19.94 12.04
C ASP A 191 11.17 -18.71 12.35
N PHE A 192 11.59 -18.56 13.61
CA PHE A 192 12.50 -17.48 13.98
C PHE A 192 13.88 -17.66 13.32
N VAL A 193 14.34 -16.65 12.59
CA VAL A 193 15.61 -16.66 11.85
C VAL A 193 16.57 -15.65 12.45
N ASP A 194 17.66 -16.13 13.03
CA ASP A 194 18.78 -15.30 13.46
C ASP A 194 19.69 -14.93 12.27
N PRO A 195 19.79 -13.65 11.88
CA PRO A 195 20.65 -13.21 10.78
C PRO A 195 22.15 -13.37 11.08
N LYS A 196 22.56 -13.34 12.36
CA LYS A 196 23.96 -13.48 12.80
C LYS A 196 24.45 -14.91 12.57
N LYS A 197 23.59 -15.93 12.79
CA LYS A 197 23.88 -17.34 12.44
C LYS A 197 24.01 -17.54 10.93
N LYS A 198 23.19 -16.88 10.10
CA LYS A 198 23.32 -16.94 8.62
C LYS A 198 24.63 -16.32 8.12
N LYS A 199 25.07 -15.18 8.65
CA LYS A 199 26.35 -14.54 8.27
C LYS A 199 27.56 -15.42 8.58
N LYS A 200 27.56 -16.19 9.67
CA LYS A 200 28.66 -17.14 10.00
C LYS A 200 28.78 -18.32 9.03
N LYS A 201 27.66 -18.82 8.47
CA LYS A 201 27.68 -19.94 7.50
C LYS A 201 28.13 -19.55 6.08
N LYS A 202 28.16 -18.27 5.72
CA LYS A 202 28.65 -17.77 4.41
C LYS A 202 30.12 -17.32 4.41
N LYS A 203 30.81 -17.42 5.55
CA LYS A 203 32.24 -17.09 5.72
C LYS A 203 33.14 -18.32 5.95
N LYS A 204 32.56 -19.51 5.80
CA LYS A 204 33.24 -20.80 5.67
C LYS A 204 32.92 -21.36 4.28
#